data_AF-A0A972M8X7-F1
#
_entry.id   AF-A0A972M8X7-F1
#
_cell.length_a   1.000
_cell.length_b   1.000
_cell.length_c   1.000
_cell.angle_alpha   90.00
_cell.angle_beta   90.00
_cell.angle_gamma   90.00
#
_symmetry.space_group_name_H-M   'P 1'
#
loop_
_entity.id
_entity.type
_entity.pdbx_description
1 polymer ?
#
loop_
_entity_poly.entity_id
_entity_poly.type
_entity_poly.pdbx_seq_one_letter_code
_entity_poly.pdbx_strand_id
1 'polypeptide(L)'
;MKKVTIAALFIGSFLFAQAQMDGKALFEAKCGVCHKVGDVEDKNSLIAPPIDRVMMHVKRSFNDKKEAIEFMKDYVLNPDANKTICPSIDIFGVMPSMKGSVTDEELDKILDYIYENFPNAQSFQHRGKGRGRGMGFRRMDSNGDGVISKEEFKAFRAQKEGIDVSKIKYDYFFNKLDKNRDGVLDKNEFREFKKVMKRESMMWENNSSK
;
A
#
# COMPACT_ATOMS: atom_id res chain seq x y z
N MET A 1 66.31 23.26 41.11
CA MET A 1 64.92 23.71 40.93
C MET A 1 64.67 24.00 39.45
N LYS A 2 63.92 23.15 38.76
CA LYS A 2 63.32 23.46 37.45
C LYS A 2 61.89 22.92 37.48
N LYS A 3 60.92 23.82 37.62
CA LYS A 3 59.49 23.57 37.41
C LYS A 3 59.20 23.97 35.97
N VAL A 4 58.68 23.10 35.10
CA VAL A 4 57.86 23.53 33.95
C VAL A 4 56.88 22.41 33.56
N THR A 5 55.64 22.60 34.01
CA THR A 5 54.33 22.25 33.44
C THR A 5 54.19 21.12 32.41
N ILE A 6 53.44 20.08 32.82
CA ILE A 6 52.79 19.11 31.95
C ILE A 6 51.56 19.79 31.30
N ALA A 7 51.60 19.98 29.99
CA ALA A 7 50.43 20.37 29.21
C ALA A 7 49.55 19.14 28.98
N ALA A 8 48.46 19.02 29.74
CA ALA A 8 47.43 18.02 29.49
C ALA A 8 46.57 18.49 28.30
N LEU A 9 46.89 18.00 27.11
CA LEU A 9 46.02 18.05 25.92
C LEU A 9 44.83 17.11 26.16
N PHE A 10 43.80 17.62 26.84
CA PHE A 10 42.47 17.04 26.77
C PHE A 10 41.89 17.35 25.38
N ILE A 11 42.20 16.48 24.41
CA ILE A 11 41.43 16.40 23.18
C ILE A 11 40.09 15.78 23.59
N GLY A 12 39.15 16.65 23.95
CA GLY A 12 37.76 16.28 24.19
C GLY A 12 37.21 15.61 22.95
N SER A 13 37.00 14.31 23.05
CA SER A 13 36.25 13.49 22.11
C SER A 13 34.79 13.93 22.11
N PHE A 14 34.50 15.02 21.40
CA PHE A 14 33.14 15.29 20.93
C PHE A 14 32.85 14.36 19.75
N LEU A 15 32.62 13.09 20.07
CA LEU A 15 31.81 12.21 19.23
C LEU A 15 30.38 12.75 19.32
N PHE A 16 30.06 13.75 18.50
CA PHE A 16 28.67 13.99 18.12
C PHE A 16 28.27 12.79 17.25
N ALA A 17 27.85 11.70 17.91
CA ALA A 17 26.98 10.73 17.27
C ALA A 17 25.67 11.46 17.01
N GLN A 18 25.55 12.11 15.85
CA GLN A 18 24.24 12.37 15.28
C GLN A 18 23.65 10.99 14.99
N ALA A 19 22.93 10.45 15.97
CA ALA A 19 22.06 9.31 15.75
C ALA A 19 21.05 9.79 14.71
N GLN A 20 21.35 9.52 13.45
CA GLN A 20 20.46 9.75 12.33
C GLN A 20 19.25 8.87 12.60
N MET A 21 18.22 9.44 13.22
CA MET A 21 17.05 8.67 13.61
C MET A 21 16.44 8.05 12.36
N ASP A 22 16.38 6.73 12.37
CA ASP A 22 15.83 5.90 11.31
C ASP A 22 14.34 6.23 11.12
N GLY A 23 13.88 6.30 9.87
CA GLY A 23 12.50 6.67 9.53
C GLY A 23 11.48 5.72 10.16
N LYS A 24 11.84 4.43 10.31
CA LYS A 24 11.02 3.44 11.03
C LYS A 24 10.87 3.79 12.51
N ALA A 25 11.97 4.07 13.19
CA ALA A 25 11.96 4.42 14.61
C ALA A 25 11.17 5.72 14.87
N LEU A 26 11.31 6.72 13.98
CA LEU A 26 10.54 7.95 14.04
C LEU A 26 9.03 7.70 13.84
N PHE A 27 8.66 6.86 12.86
CA PHE A 27 7.27 6.49 12.62
C PHE A 27 6.68 5.78 13.84
N GLU A 28 7.37 4.79 14.41
CA GLU A 28 6.90 4.04 15.58
C GLU A 28 6.69 4.96 16.78
N ALA A 29 7.61 5.89 17.03
CA ALA A 29 7.55 6.82 18.15
C ALA A 29 6.46 7.89 18.00
N LYS A 30 6.27 8.44 16.79
CA LYS A 30 5.44 9.64 16.58
C LYS A 30 4.09 9.36 15.95
N CYS A 31 3.95 8.25 15.22
CA CYS A 31 2.75 7.91 14.45
C CYS A 31 2.14 6.57 14.88
N GLY A 32 2.98 5.62 15.35
CA GLY A 32 2.60 4.25 15.69
C GLY A 32 1.65 4.11 16.90
N VAL A 33 1.50 5.17 17.70
CA VAL A 33 0.49 5.22 18.77
C VAL A 33 -0.92 5.06 18.18
N CYS A 34 -1.20 5.78 17.09
CA CYS A 34 -2.51 5.78 16.44
C CYS A 34 -2.54 4.91 15.16
N HIS A 35 -1.54 5.04 14.29
CA HIS A 35 -1.46 4.34 13.01
C HIS A 35 -0.77 2.99 13.16
N LYS A 36 -1.56 1.95 13.42
CA LYS A 36 -1.05 0.57 13.51
C LYS A 36 -0.64 0.05 12.13
N VAL A 37 0.33 -0.86 12.14
CA VAL A 37 0.82 -1.61 10.98
C VAL A 37 0.23 -3.02 11.02
N GLY A 38 -0.18 -3.55 9.86
CA GLY A 38 -0.64 -4.93 9.77
C GLY A 38 -2.06 -5.17 10.27
N ASP A 39 -2.37 -6.44 10.55
CA ASP A 39 -3.69 -6.86 10.98
C ASP A 39 -3.89 -6.56 12.48
N VAL A 40 -4.94 -5.80 12.78
CA VAL A 40 -5.38 -5.51 14.15
C VAL A 40 -6.56 -6.41 14.48
N GLU A 41 -6.42 -7.22 15.55
CA GLU A 41 -7.42 -8.21 15.96
C GLU A 41 -8.76 -7.55 16.32
N ASP A 42 -8.72 -6.55 17.20
CA ASP A 42 -9.88 -5.75 17.56
C ASP A 42 -9.92 -4.43 16.79
N LYS A 43 -10.76 -4.38 15.76
CA LYS A 43 -10.94 -3.17 14.95
C LYS A 43 -11.56 -2.01 15.73
N ASN A 44 -12.27 -2.27 16.82
CA ASN A 44 -12.89 -1.22 17.63
C ASN A 44 -11.85 -0.48 18.50
N SER A 45 -10.65 -1.05 18.66
CA SER A 45 -9.53 -0.42 19.38
C SER A 45 -8.73 0.58 18.53
N LEU A 46 -9.03 0.69 17.23
CA LEU A 46 -8.30 1.57 16.33
C LEU A 46 -8.67 3.04 16.58
N ILE A 47 -7.65 3.85 16.84
CA ILE A 47 -7.78 5.31 16.97
C ILE A 47 -7.67 6.00 15.59
N ALA A 48 -6.86 5.42 14.70
CA ALA A 48 -6.64 5.94 13.36
C ALA A 48 -6.61 4.79 12.35
N PRO A 49 -6.79 5.06 11.04
CA PRO A 49 -6.70 4.02 10.03
C PRO A 49 -5.30 3.39 10.01
N PRO A 50 -5.18 2.07 9.83
CA PRO A 50 -3.88 1.41 9.68
C PRO A 50 -3.09 2.02 8.52
N ILE A 51 -1.78 2.18 8.70
CA ILE A 51 -0.94 2.92 7.75
C ILE A 51 -0.95 2.27 6.35
N ASP A 52 -1.06 0.95 6.28
CA ASP A 52 -1.22 0.21 5.02
C ASP A 52 -2.46 0.64 4.23
N ARG A 53 -3.56 0.95 4.93
CA ARG A 53 -4.79 1.41 4.27
C ARG A 53 -4.63 2.84 3.79
N VAL A 54 -4.02 3.70 4.59
CA VAL A 54 -3.71 5.08 4.19
C VAL A 54 -2.84 5.08 2.94
N MET A 55 -1.72 4.34 2.96
CA MET A 55 -0.78 4.29 1.85
C MET A 55 -1.35 3.66 0.58
N MET A 56 -2.29 2.73 0.70
CA MET A 56 -3.04 2.22 -0.45
C MET A 56 -3.84 3.31 -1.17
N HIS A 57 -4.43 4.25 -0.44
CA HIS A 57 -5.19 5.36 -1.03
C HIS A 57 -4.25 6.44 -1.58
N VAL A 58 -3.17 6.76 -0.87
CA VAL A 58 -2.13 7.70 -1.32
C VAL A 58 -1.53 7.25 -2.66
N LYS A 59 -0.96 6.04 -2.74
CA LYS A 59 -0.32 5.54 -3.97
C LYS A 59 -1.27 5.33 -5.15
N ARG A 60 -2.59 5.35 -4.91
CA ARG A 60 -3.61 5.29 -5.98
C ARG A 60 -4.05 6.67 -6.46
N SER A 61 -3.80 7.71 -5.68
CA SER A 61 -4.21 9.07 -5.97
C SER A 61 -3.10 9.88 -6.64
N PHE A 62 -1.86 9.41 -6.54
CA PHE A 62 -0.67 10.07 -7.08
C PHE A 62 0.15 9.09 -7.92
N ASN A 63 0.62 9.55 -9.07
CA ASN A 63 1.51 8.79 -9.96
C ASN A 63 2.99 9.08 -9.69
N ASP A 64 3.28 10.20 -9.01
CA ASP A 64 4.62 10.63 -8.67
C ASP A 64 4.84 10.59 -7.14
N LYS A 65 6.01 10.08 -6.74
CA LYS A 65 6.37 9.94 -5.31
C LYS A 65 6.48 11.30 -4.64
N LYS A 66 7.06 12.31 -5.31
CA LYS A 66 7.29 13.62 -4.73
C LYS A 66 5.97 14.33 -4.48
N GLU A 67 5.05 14.30 -5.44
CA GLU A 67 3.68 14.83 -5.27
C GLU A 67 2.95 14.15 -4.10
N ALA A 68 3.07 12.82 -3.99
CA ALA A 68 2.48 12.09 -2.88
C ALA A 68 3.07 12.50 -1.52
N ILE A 69 4.38 12.66 -1.42
CA ILE A 69 5.06 13.10 -0.20
C ILE A 69 4.69 14.55 0.15
N GLU A 70 4.63 15.45 -0.83
CA GLU A 70 4.20 16.84 -0.62
C GLU A 70 2.75 16.89 -0.09
N PHE A 71 1.85 16.09 -0.67
CA PHE A 71 0.49 15.96 -0.16
C PHE A 71 0.45 15.42 1.28
N MET A 72 1.19 14.33 1.56
CA MET A 72 1.23 13.76 2.90
C MET A 72 1.81 14.75 3.91
N LYS A 73 2.86 15.50 3.54
CA LYS A 73 3.47 16.52 4.39
C LYS A 73 2.49 17.65 4.70
N ASP A 74 1.78 18.16 3.70
CA ASP A 74 0.74 19.16 3.92
C ASP A 74 -0.40 18.62 4.80
N TYR A 75 -0.90 17.41 4.55
CA TYR A 75 -1.98 16.85 5.33
C TYR A 75 -1.59 16.55 6.79
N VAL A 76 -0.37 16.07 7.04
CA VAL A 76 0.13 15.80 8.40
C VAL A 76 0.29 17.09 9.21
N LEU A 77 0.71 18.19 8.57
CA LEU A 77 0.91 19.48 9.22
C LEU A 77 -0.38 20.31 9.29
N ASN A 78 -1.22 20.26 8.25
CA ASN A 78 -2.43 21.07 8.07
C ASN A 78 -3.61 20.19 7.60
N PRO A 79 -4.06 19.23 8.43
CA PRO A 79 -5.13 18.30 8.06
C PRO A 79 -6.46 19.04 7.92
N ASP A 80 -7.20 18.72 6.86
CA ASP A 80 -8.50 19.32 6.56
C ASP A 80 -9.42 18.27 5.93
N ALA A 81 -10.71 18.29 6.32
CA ALA A 81 -11.69 17.34 5.83
C ALA A 81 -11.87 17.38 4.30
N ASN A 82 -11.70 18.55 3.67
CA ASN A 82 -11.84 18.73 2.23
C ASN A 82 -10.60 18.27 1.45
N LYS A 83 -9.47 18.06 2.13
CA LYS A 83 -8.22 17.56 1.53
C LYS A 83 -8.10 16.04 1.58
N THR A 84 -8.98 15.35 2.31
CA THR A 84 -8.86 13.90 2.49
C THR A 84 -9.08 13.15 1.18
N ILE A 85 -8.19 12.21 0.90
CA ILE A 85 -8.36 11.21 -0.17
C ILE A 85 -8.83 9.85 0.38
N CYS A 86 -9.01 9.78 1.70
CA CYS A 86 -9.30 8.56 2.43
C CYS A 86 -10.74 8.57 2.93
N PRO A 87 -11.58 7.58 2.56
CA PRO A 87 -12.96 7.48 3.07
C PRO A 87 -13.01 7.12 4.56
N SER A 88 -11.86 6.84 5.18
CA SER A 88 -11.75 6.55 6.61
C SER A 88 -12.09 7.74 7.50
N ILE A 89 -12.20 8.96 6.95
CA ILE A 89 -12.64 10.16 7.68
C ILE A 89 -14.02 9.97 8.34
N ASP A 90 -14.92 9.21 7.72
CA ASP A 90 -16.27 8.95 8.26
C ASP A 90 -16.23 8.10 9.54
N ILE A 91 -15.10 7.40 9.79
CA ILE A 91 -14.92 6.50 10.93
C ILE A 91 -14.02 7.14 11.99
N PHE A 92 -12.90 7.74 11.57
CA PHE A 92 -11.86 8.23 12.48
C PHE A 92 -11.83 9.76 12.61
N GLY A 93 -12.61 10.48 11.81
CA GLY A 93 -12.53 11.94 11.72
C GLY A 93 -11.25 12.43 11.04
N VAL A 94 -10.99 13.73 11.20
CA VAL A 94 -9.80 14.40 10.67
C VAL A 94 -8.60 14.09 11.58
N MET A 95 -7.46 13.80 10.97
CA MET A 95 -6.20 13.58 11.69
C MET A 95 -5.83 14.84 12.49
N PRO A 96 -5.35 14.74 13.75
CA PRO A 96 -4.82 15.91 14.45
C PRO A 96 -3.54 16.41 13.78
N SER A 97 -3.32 17.73 13.77
CA SER A 97 -2.10 18.33 13.24
C SER A 97 -0.88 17.89 14.04
N MET A 98 0.19 17.51 13.34
CA MET A 98 1.48 17.19 13.95
C MET A 98 2.43 18.41 14.00
N LYS A 99 1.96 19.60 13.61
CA LYS A 99 2.76 20.82 13.58
C LYS A 99 3.31 21.12 14.98
N GLY A 100 4.63 21.26 15.08
CA GLY A 100 5.35 21.48 16.34
C GLY A 100 5.64 20.20 17.15
N SER A 101 5.06 19.05 16.78
CA SER A 101 5.36 17.74 17.38
C SER A 101 6.35 16.91 16.56
N VAL A 102 6.52 17.26 15.29
CA VAL A 102 7.50 16.69 14.36
C VAL A 102 8.24 17.83 13.65
N THR A 103 9.56 17.70 13.48
CA THR A 103 10.34 18.63 12.66
C THR A 103 10.22 18.27 11.18
N ASP A 104 10.54 19.20 10.29
CA ASP A 104 10.52 18.94 8.85
C ASP A 104 11.43 17.77 8.45
N GLU A 105 12.63 17.69 9.02
CA GLU A 105 13.61 16.63 8.76
C GLU A 105 13.15 15.26 9.28
N GLU A 106 12.51 15.22 10.45
CA GLU A 106 11.91 13.99 10.97
C GLU A 106 10.75 13.56 10.08
N LEU A 107 9.91 14.51 9.68
CA LEU A 107 8.74 14.22 8.87
C LEU A 107 9.15 13.70 7.49
N ASP A 108 10.14 14.28 6.85
CA ASP A 108 10.64 13.80 5.55
C ASP A 108 11.11 12.34 5.65
N LYS A 109 11.86 11.98 6.70
CA LYS A 109 12.30 10.60 6.95
C LYS A 109 11.14 9.64 7.24
N ILE A 110 10.14 10.09 8.01
CA ILE A 110 8.93 9.30 8.28
C ILE A 110 8.18 9.06 6.98
N LEU A 111 7.97 10.10 6.17
CA LEU A 111 7.21 10.04 4.93
C LEU A 111 7.90 9.18 3.87
N ASP A 112 9.23 9.29 3.74
CA ASP A 112 10.00 8.37 2.90
C ASP A 112 9.88 6.93 3.39
N TYR A 113 10.05 6.68 4.69
CA TYR A 113 9.92 5.34 5.25
C TYR A 113 8.53 4.75 4.97
N ILE A 114 7.44 5.49 5.25
CA ILE A 114 6.09 4.94 5.04
C ILE A 114 5.79 4.74 3.55
N TYR A 115 6.29 5.60 2.68
CA TYR A 115 6.06 5.50 1.24
C TYR A 115 6.77 4.28 0.66
N GLU A 116 8.03 4.04 1.04
CA GLU A 116 8.78 2.89 0.53
C GLU A 116 8.27 1.56 1.09
N ASN A 117 7.78 1.55 2.34
CA ASN A 117 7.50 0.31 3.05
C ASN A 117 6.01 -0.07 3.10
N PHE A 118 5.08 0.82 2.71
CA PHE A 118 3.65 0.52 2.77
C PHE A 118 2.89 0.85 1.48
N PRO A 119 1.78 0.15 1.20
CA PRO A 119 1.32 -1.04 1.92
C PRO A 119 2.27 -2.23 1.72
N ASN A 120 2.50 -3.04 2.76
CA ASN A 120 3.35 -4.22 2.64
C ASN A 120 2.54 -5.51 2.46
N ALA A 121 3.21 -6.57 1.99
CA ALA A 121 2.59 -7.86 1.73
C ALA A 121 2.03 -8.53 3.00
N GLN A 122 2.66 -8.32 4.17
CA GLN A 122 2.23 -8.92 5.45
C GLN A 122 0.83 -8.44 5.84
N SER A 123 0.51 -7.17 5.57
CA SER A 123 -0.78 -6.53 5.88
C SER A 123 -1.98 -7.04 5.06
N PHE A 124 -1.76 -8.00 4.14
CA PHE A 124 -2.82 -8.68 3.40
C PHE A 124 -2.80 -10.21 3.54
N GLN A 125 -1.85 -10.77 4.31
CA GLN A 125 -1.66 -12.22 4.42
C GLN A 125 -2.83 -12.93 5.14
N HIS A 126 -3.60 -12.26 6.01
CA HIS A 126 -4.69 -12.93 6.77
C HIS A 126 -6.12 -12.74 6.22
N ARG A 127 -6.32 -12.11 5.06
CA ARG A 127 -7.66 -12.02 4.42
C ARG A 127 -8.04 -13.26 3.57
N GLY A 128 -7.48 -14.42 3.91
CA GLY A 128 -7.59 -15.67 3.14
C GLY A 128 -8.62 -16.70 3.63
N LYS A 129 -9.56 -16.37 4.51
CA LYS A 129 -10.69 -17.27 4.87
C LYS A 129 -12.05 -16.58 4.83
N GLY A 130 -12.39 -16.05 3.65
CA GLY A 130 -13.74 -15.57 3.33
C GLY A 130 -14.30 -16.35 2.14
N ARG A 131 -15.36 -17.12 2.38
CA ARG A 131 -16.06 -18.00 1.41
C ARG A 131 -16.46 -17.21 0.15
N GLY A 132 -16.08 -17.70 -1.03
CA GLY A 132 -16.60 -17.17 -2.29
C GLY A 132 -15.83 -17.67 -3.52
N ARG A 133 -16.46 -18.58 -4.27
CA ARG A 133 -16.06 -19.01 -5.62
C ARG A 133 -16.13 -17.83 -6.60
N GLY A 134 -15.20 -16.89 -6.52
CA GLY A 134 -15.16 -15.70 -7.36
C GLY A 134 -13.74 -15.31 -7.74
N MET A 135 -13.55 -14.98 -9.02
CA MET A 135 -12.30 -14.45 -9.56
C MET A 135 -12.09 -13.01 -9.03
N GLY A 136 -11.34 -12.89 -7.93
CA GLY A 136 -11.05 -11.60 -7.30
C GLY A 136 -9.91 -10.89 -8.03
N PHE A 137 -10.11 -9.63 -8.42
CA PHE A 137 -9.10 -8.76 -9.05
C PHE A 137 -7.78 -8.77 -8.26
N ARG A 138 -7.89 -8.66 -6.93
CA ARG A 138 -6.76 -8.71 -5.98
C ARG A 138 -6.00 -10.04 -5.92
N ARG A 139 -6.55 -11.13 -6.46
CA ARG A 139 -5.82 -12.42 -6.53
C ARG A 139 -4.97 -12.50 -7.79
N MET A 140 -5.22 -11.65 -8.77
CA MET A 140 -4.48 -11.60 -10.02
C MET A 140 -3.43 -10.47 -9.98
N ASP A 141 -3.84 -9.29 -9.54
CA ASP A 141 -2.99 -8.12 -9.26
C ASP A 141 -2.03 -8.46 -8.10
N SER A 142 -0.87 -9.02 -8.46
CA SER A 142 0.09 -9.66 -7.55
C SER A 142 1.12 -8.67 -7.04
N ASN A 143 1.48 -7.69 -7.88
CA ASN A 143 2.36 -6.58 -7.52
C ASN A 143 1.59 -5.43 -6.83
N GLY A 144 0.26 -5.42 -6.87
CA GLY A 144 -0.57 -4.44 -6.19
C GLY A 144 -0.62 -3.07 -6.88
N ASP A 145 -0.17 -2.97 -8.14
CA ASP A 145 -0.14 -1.73 -8.92
C ASP A 145 -1.55 -1.27 -9.36
N GLY A 146 -2.56 -2.11 -9.14
CA GLY A 146 -3.96 -1.79 -9.38
C GLY A 146 -4.40 -2.02 -10.82
N VAL A 147 -3.55 -2.64 -11.64
CA VAL A 147 -3.86 -3.24 -12.95
C VAL A 147 -3.52 -4.74 -12.92
N ILE A 148 -3.84 -5.47 -13.98
CA ILE A 148 -3.40 -6.86 -14.14
C ILE A 148 -2.60 -6.94 -15.44
N SER A 149 -1.30 -7.18 -15.30
CA SER A 149 -0.41 -7.45 -16.43
C SER A 149 -0.69 -8.82 -17.07
N LYS A 150 -0.17 -9.04 -18.28
CA LYS A 150 -0.29 -10.34 -18.98
C LYS A 150 0.37 -11.46 -18.18
N GLU A 151 1.48 -11.15 -17.52
CA GLU A 151 2.28 -12.06 -16.72
C GLU A 151 1.51 -12.50 -15.47
N GLU A 152 0.89 -11.54 -14.77
CA GLU A 152 0.03 -11.79 -13.61
C GLU A 152 -1.22 -12.61 -13.97
N PHE A 153 -1.83 -12.32 -15.12
CA PHE A 153 -2.97 -13.07 -15.61
C PHE A 153 -2.60 -14.53 -15.94
N LYS A 154 -1.44 -14.75 -16.56
CA LYS A 154 -0.90 -16.10 -16.87
C LYS A 154 -0.55 -16.86 -15.60
N ALA A 155 0.16 -16.22 -14.66
CA ALA A 155 0.56 -16.83 -13.39
C ALA A 155 -0.64 -17.30 -12.56
N PHE A 156 -1.71 -16.50 -12.51
CA PHE A 156 -2.94 -16.87 -11.79
C PHE A 156 -3.62 -18.12 -12.37
N ARG A 157 -3.63 -18.30 -13.70
CA ARG A 157 -4.26 -19.44 -14.36
C ARG A 157 -3.41 -20.70 -14.33
N ALA A 158 -2.08 -20.55 -14.34
CA ALA A 158 -1.14 -21.65 -14.15
C ALA A 158 -1.21 -22.26 -12.74
N GLN A 159 -1.63 -21.50 -11.73
CA GLN A 159 -1.80 -21.97 -10.36
C GLN A 159 -3.05 -22.84 -10.12
N LYS A 160 -3.96 -22.96 -11.09
CA LYS A 160 -5.20 -23.72 -10.92
C LYS A 160 -5.01 -25.16 -11.42
N GLU A 161 -4.86 -26.10 -10.49
CA GLU A 161 -4.71 -27.53 -10.79
C GLU A 161 -5.81 -28.05 -11.75
N GLY A 162 -5.39 -28.88 -12.72
CA GLY A 162 -6.28 -29.56 -13.66
C GLY A 162 -6.63 -28.77 -14.93
N ILE A 163 -6.04 -27.60 -15.17
CA ILE A 163 -6.25 -26.81 -16.39
C ILE A 163 -5.01 -26.89 -17.29
N ASP A 164 -5.17 -27.50 -18.47
CA ASP A 164 -4.15 -27.51 -19.52
C ASP A 164 -3.94 -26.09 -20.08
N VAL A 165 -2.98 -25.39 -19.48
CA VAL A 165 -2.50 -24.05 -19.83
C VAL A 165 -2.18 -23.94 -21.33
N SER A 166 -1.73 -25.01 -22.01
CA SER A 166 -1.37 -24.96 -23.43
C SER A 166 -2.57 -24.77 -24.37
N LYS A 167 -3.79 -25.11 -23.92
CA LYS A 167 -5.03 -25.01 -24.71
C LYS A 167 -5.78 -23.70 -24.48
N ILE A 168 -5.35 -22.88 -23.52
CA ILE A 168 -6.01 -21.61 -23.24
C ILE A 168 -5.52 -20.57 -24.25
N LYS A 169 -6.45 -20.02 -25.04
CA LYS A 169 -6.19 -18.87 -25.91
C LYS A 169 -6.04 -17.60 -25.07
N TYR A 170 -4.93 -17.48 -24.32
CA TYR A 170 -4.66 -16.36 -23.42
C TYR A 170 -4.72 -15.03 -24.13
N ASP A 171 -4.03 -14.92 -25.26
CA ASP A 171 -3.99 -13.69 -26.04
C ASP A 171 -5.38 -13.31 -26.55
N TYR A 172 -6.22 -14.30 -26.89
CA TYR A 172 -7.59 -14.05 -27.32
C TYR A 172 -8.45 -13.45 -26.19
N PHE A 173 -8.37 -14.00 -24.98
CA PHE A 173 -9.12 -13.44 -23.85
C PHE A 173 -8.53 -12.10 -23.43
N PHE A 174 -7.22 -11.99 -23.25
CA PHE A 174 -6.59 -10.75 -22.81
C PHE A 174 -6.89 -9.60 -23.78
N ASN A 175 -6.71 -9.80 -25.09
CA ASN A 175 -7.00 -8.78 -26.11
C ASN A 175 -8.50 -8.46 -26.24
N LYS A 176 -9.40 -9.32 -25.75
CA LYS A 176 -10.85 -9.05 -25.71
C LYS A 176 -11.23 -8.22 -24.48
N LEU A 177 -10.43 -8.30 -23.41
CA LEU A 177 -10.66 -7.60 -22.14
C LEU A 177 -9.97 -6.24 -22.10
N ASP A 178 -8.77 -6.17 -22.67
CA ASP A 178 -7.95 -4.98 -22.87
C ASP A 178 -8.55 -4.16 -24.03
N LYS A 179 -9.55 -3.33 -23.71
CA LYS A 179 -10.36 -2.61 -24.72
C LYS A 179 -9.59 -1.44 -25.28
N ASN A 180 -8.82 -0.76 -24.43
CA ASN A 180 -7.96 0.36 -24.81
C ASN A 180 -6.63 -0.10 -25.45
N ARG A 181 -6.31 -1.40 -25.39
CA ARG A 181 -5.11 -2.03 -25.95
C ARG A 181 -3.82 -1.47 -25.35
N ASP A 182 -3.86 -1.10 -24.07
CA ASP A 182 -2.70 -0.59 -23.36
C ASP A 182 -1.81 -1.72 -22.79
N GLY A 183 -2.23 -2.98 -22.96
CA GLY A 183 -1.46 -4.14 -22.56
C GLY A 183 -1.65 -4.54 -21.09
N VAL A 184 -2.52 -3.86 -20.34
CA VAL A 184 -2.89 -4.17 -18.96
C VAL A 184 -4.42 -4.25 -18.82
N LEU A 185 -4.92 -4.81 -17.72
CA LEU A 185 -6.36 -4.79 -17.41
C LEU A 185 -6.64 -3.96 -16.18
N ASP A 186 -7.36 -2.87 -16.34
CA ASP A 186 -7.76 -2.04 -15.20
C ASP A 186 -8.98 -2.62 -14.44
N LYS A 187 -9.36 -1.98 -13.34
CA LYS A 187 -10.50 -2.40 -12.51
C LYS A 187 -11.85 -2.34 -13.23
N ASN A 188 -12.00 -1.48 -14.23
CA ASN A 188 -13.22 -1.31 -15.00
C ASN A 188 -13.32 -2.38 -16.08
N GLU A 189 -12.26 -2.62 -16.82
CA GLU A 189 -12.13 -3.71 -17.81
C GLU A 189 -12.33 -5.07 -17.13
N PHE A 190 -11.75 -5.26 -15.94
CA PHE A 190 -11.96 -6.47 -15.15
C PHE A 190 -13.38 -6.59 -14.57
N ARG A 191 -14.06 -5.47 -14.31
CA ARG A 191 -15.45 -5.48 -13.85
C ARG A 191 -16.40 -5.86 -14.98
N GLU A 192 -16.17 -5.31 -16.16
CA GLU A 192 -16.90 -5.71 -17.37
C GLU A 192 -16.67 -7.18 -17.69
N PHE A 193 -15.44 -7.66 -17.54
CA PHE A 193 -15.13 -9.09 -17.64
C PHE A 193 -15.96 -9.95 -16.69
N LYS A 194 -16.07 -9.58 -15.40
CA LYS A 194 -16.92 -10.31 -14.45
C LYS A 194 -18.37 -10.35 -14.87
N LYS A 195 -18.89 -9.27 -15.46
CA LYS A 195 -20.26 -9.24 -15.98
C LYS A 195 -20.43 -10.21 -17.16
N VAL A 196 -19.49 -10.23 -18.10
CA VAL A 196 -19.48 -11.14 -19.26
C VAL A 196 -19.36 -12.60 -18.81
N MET A 197 -18.40 -12.92 -17.94
CA MET A 197 -18.20 -14.28 -17.43
C MET A 197 -19.36 -14.80 -16.60
N LYS A 198 -19.98 -13.93 -15.78
CA LYS A 198 -21.19 -14.30 -15.03
C LYS A 198 -22.36 -14.59 -15.97
N ARG A 199 -22.44 -13.88 -17.10
CA ARG A 199 -23.46 -14.07 -18.13
C ARG A 199 -23.20 -15.33 -18.96
N GLU A 200 -21.94 -15.63 -19.29
CA GLU A 200 -21.53 -16.84 -20.00
C GLU A 200 -21.63 -18.10 -19.11
N SER A 201 -21.30 -18.04 -17.81
CA SER A 201 -21.51 -19.17 -16.90
C SER A 201 -23.00 -19.48 -16.67
N MET A 202 -23.85 -18.44 -16.66
CA MET A 202 -25.31 -18.61 -16.66
C MET A 202 -25.84 -19.25 -17.96
N MET A 203 -25.18 -19.04 -19.10
CA MET A 203 -25.59 -19.68 -20.37
C MET A 203 -25.22 -21.17 -20.41
N TRP A 204 -24.15 -21.60 -19.76
CA TRP A 204 -23.76 -23.02 -19.69
C TRP A 204 -24.68 -23.85 -18.79
N GLU A 205 -25.08 -23.31 -17.63
CA GLU A 205 -26.00 -24.02 -16.70
C GLU A 205 -27.41 -24.20 -17.30
N ASN A 206 -27.90 -23.22 -18.07
CA ASN A 206 -29.23 -23.32 -18.71
C ASN A 206 -29.27 -24.21 -19.96
N ASN A 207 -28.12 -24.52 -20.58
CA ASN A 207 -28.07 -25.36 -21.78
C ASN A 207 -27.59 -26.80 -21.49
N SER A 208 -27.29 -27.11 -20.22
CA SER A 208 -26.96 -28.47 -19.74
C SER A 208 -28.19 -29.21 -19.21
N SER A 209 -29.37 -28.60 -19.30
CA SER A 209 -30.66 -29.12 -18.77
C SER A 209 -31.66 -29.46 -19.89
N LYS A 210 -31.19 -29.78 -21.09
CA LYS A 210 -32.00 -30.36 -22.18
C LYS A 210 -31.35 -31.64 -22.68
#